data_AF-A0A6B3R0K2-F1
#
_entry.id   AF-A0A6B3R0K2-F1
#
_cell.length_a   1.000
_cell.length_b   1.000
_cell.length_c   1.000
_cell.angle_alpha   90.00
_cell.angle_beta   90.00
_cell.angle_gamma   90.00
#
_symmetry.space_group_name_H-M   'P 1'
#
loop_
_entity.id
_entity.type
_entity.pdbx_description
1 polymer ?
#
loop_
_entity_poly.entity_id
_entity_poly.type
_entity_poly.pdbx_seq_one_letter_code
_entity_poly.pdbx_strand_id
1 'polypeptide(L)'
;MNEIYFTKENIDENFKSMALSIIQQLEDSYTEAELEKIKNKNLKKIVEDLDKHKPKSHAREMKKNLLKYVNHFIEVPIKEYDEIELTTLEATYILPILNNRFIKYGYTLKWLWLWTLLFALSFDALLFVFIGKYYFYIPIITILLIPFIFMQIRTEIKAKKNNRLW
;
A
#
# COMPACT_ATOMS: atom_id res chain seq x y z
N MET A 1 -21.54 9.61 16.33
CA MET A 1 -21.15 9.44 14.92
C MET A 1 -21.32 10.80 14.24
N ASN A 2 -20.24 11.58 14.13
CA ASN A 2 -20.28 12.90 13.51
C ASN A 2 -20.13 12.74 12.00
N GLU A 3 -21.25 12.74 11.26
CA GLU A 3 -21.29 12.85 9.79
C GLU A 3 -20.82 14.23 9.30
N ILE A 4 -19.70 14.74 9.80
CA ILE A 4 -19.16 16.03 9.41
C ILE A 4 -18.47 15.87 8.04
N TYR A 5 -19.29 15.98 7.00
CA TYR A 5 -19.01 16.60 5.70
C TYR A 5 -17.82 16.08 4.88
N PHE A 6 -17.87 14.82 4.47
CA PHE A 6 -17.18 14.34 3.26
C PHE A 6 -17.90 14.79 1.97
N THR A 7 -18.30 16.07 1.90
CA THR A 7 -18.82 16.67 0.67
C THR A 7 -17.71 16.71 -0.39
N LYS A 8 -18.12 16.67 -1.66
CA LYS A 8 -17.19 16.60 -2.79
C LYS A 8 -16.23 17.79 -2.81
N GLU A 9 -16.73 19.00 -2.58
CA GLU A 9 -15.91 20.22 -2.54
C GLU A 9 -14.96 20.23 -1.34
N ASN A 10 -15.43 19.87 -0.14
CA ASN A 10 -14.61 19.90 1.06
C ASN A 10 -13.41 18.92 0.97
N ILE A 11 -13.60 17.74 0.37
CA ILE A 11 -12.48 16.81 0.13
C ILE A 11 -11.52 17.32 -0.95
N ASP A 12 -12.03 18.02 -1.95
CA ASP A 12 -11.18 18.50 -3.03
C ASP A 12 -10.32 19.69 -2.58
N GLU A 13 -10.80 20.50 -1.65
CA GLU A 13 -10.13 21.72 -1.18
C GLU A 13 -9.36 21.54 0.14
N ASN A 14 -9.94 20.81 1.10
CA ASN A 14 -9.43 20.74 2.47
C ASN A 14 -8.88 19.36 2.85
N PHE A 15 -8.75 18.41 1.92
CA PHE A 15 -8.30 17.06 2.25
C PHE A 15 -6.96 17.02 3.00
N LYS A 16 -5.97 17.78 2.53
CA LYS A 16 -4.63 17.77 3.15
C LYS A 16 -4.67 18.25 4.60
N SER A 17 -5.37 19.35 4.87
CA SER A 17 -5.50 19.88 6.23
C SER A 17 -6.25 18.91 7.14
N MET A 18 -7.38 18.35 6.67
CA MET A 18 -8.16 17.36 7.42
C MET A 18 -7.36 16.10 7.74
N ALA A 19 -6.66 15.53 6.75
CA ALA A 19 -5.90 14.30 6.95
C ALA A 19 -4.70 14.53 7.88
N LEU A 20 -3.99 15.65 7.73
CA LEU A 20 -2.86 15.97 8.60
C LEU A 20 -3.31 16.32 10.03
N SER A 21 -4.47 16.94 10.24
CA SER A 21 -4.97 17.20 11.59
C SER A 21 -5.32 15.90 12.33
N ILE A 22 -5.94 14.93 11.65
CA ILE A 22 -6.23 13.61 12.24
C ILE A 22 -4.93 12.87 12.53
N ILE A 23 -3.97 12.88 11.59
CA ILE A 23 -2.66 12.26 11.82
C ILE A 23 -1.93 12.90 13.01
N GLN A 24 -1.97 14.23 13.14
CA GLN A 24 -1.36 14.91 14.29
C GLN A 24 -2.03 14.48 15.61
N GLN A 25 -3.35 14.36 15.62
CA GLN A 25 -4.08 13.86 16.79
C GLN A 25 -3.65 12.44 17.18
N LEU A 26 -3.39 11.56 16.20
CA LEU A 26 -2.84 10.23 16.45
C LEU A 26 -1.43 10.32 17.02
N GLU A 27 -0.58 11.20 16.49
CA GLU A 27 0.79 11.41 16.98
C GLU A 27 0.84 11.90 18.43
N ASP A 28 -0.13 12.73 18.82
CA ASP A 28 -0.23 13.25 20.18
C ASP A 28 -0.80 12.21 21.17
N SER A 29 -1.52 11.20 20.67
CA SER A 29 -2.26 10.21 21.47
C SER A 29 -1.54 8.87 21.63
N TYR A 30 -0.64 8.50 20.70
CA TYR A 30 -0.04 7.17 20.63
C TYR A 30 1.50 7.20 20.69
N THR A 31 2.08 6.08 21.13
CA THR A 31 3.53 5.91 21.15
C THR A 31 4.10 5.69 19.74
N GLU A 32 5.40 5.95 19.56
CA GLU A 32 6.06 5.74 18.27
C GLU A 32 5.91 4.31 17.76
N ALA A 33 6.00 3.30 18.65
CA ALA A 33 5.82 1.90 18.28
C ALA A 33 4.43 1.59 17.72
N GLU A 34 3.38 2.23 18.24
CA GLU A 34 2.01 2.07 17.73
C GLU A 34 1.83 2.78 16.39
N LEU A 35 2.42 3.97 16.24
CA LEU A 35 2.38 4.73 14.99
C LEU A 35 3.17 4.03 13.88
N GLU A 36 4.22 3.28 14.22
CA GLU A 36 4.94 2.43 13.28
C GLU A 36 4.10 1.27 12.77
N LYS A 37 3.23 0.67 13.61
CA LYS A 37 2.32 -0.41 13.19
C LYS A 37 1.40 0.03 12.05
N ILE A 38 0.85 1.24 12.12
CA ILE A 38 -0.02 1.80 11.08
C ILE A 38 0.75 2.55 9.98
N LYS A 39 2.09 2.45 9.98
CA LYS A 39 2.98 3.07 8.99
C LYS A 39 2.71 4.58 8.85
N ASN A 40 2.60 5.30 9.97
CA ASN A 40 2.20 6.70 10.00
C ASN A 40 3.02 7.63 9.06
N LYS A 41 4.33 7.39 8.93
CA LYS A 41 5.21 8.11 7.97
C LYS A 41 4.75 7.93 6.51
N ASN A 42 4.29 6.73 6.15
CA ASN A 42 3.74 6.45 4.83
C ASN A 42 2.39 7.14 4.62
N LEU A 43 1.52 7.17 5.64
CA LEU A 43 0.23 7.86 5.58
C LEU A 43 0.42 9.35 5.26
N LYS A 44 1.33 10.03 5.95
CA LYS A 44 1.70 11.42 5.63
C LYS A 44 2.13 11.58 4.17
N LYS A 45 2.90 10.62 3.64
CA LYS A 45 3.33 10.67 2.24
C LYS A 45 2.17 10.48 1.25
N ILE A 46 1.25 9.57 1.56
CA ILE A 46 0.04 9.35 0.78
C ILE A 46 -0.83 10.61 0.76
N VAL A 47 -0.96 11.33 1.88
CA VAL A 47 -1.66 12.62 1.92
C VAL A 47 -1.04 13.61 0.93
N GLU A 48 0.28 13.78 0.95
CA GLU A 48 0.97 14.69 0.02
C GLU A 48 0.76 14.32 -1.45
N ASP A 49 0.91 13.03 -1.77
CA ASP A 49 0.85 12.56 -3.15
C ASP A 49 -0.61 12.56 -3.68
N LEU A 50 -1.61 12.29 -2.83
CA LEU A 50 -3.04 12.41 -3.17
C LEU A 50 -3.51 13.86 -3.35
N ASP A 51 -2.99 14.79 -2.55
CA ASP A 51 -3.32 16.20 -2.67
C ASP A 51 -2.81 16.80 -3.99
N LYS A 52 -1.62 16.37 -4.43
CA LYS A 52 -1.00 16.79 -5.69
C LYS A 52 -1.62 16.11 -6.93
N HIS A 53 -2.42 15.06 -6.74
CA HIS A 53 -2.97 14.29 -7.86
C HIS A 53 -3.98 15.10 -8.67
N LYS A 54 -3.82 15.14 -9.99
CA LYS A 54 -4.75 15.76 -10.93
C LYS A 54 -5.25 14.72 -11.94
N PRO A 55 -6.54 14.73 -12.30
CA PRO A 55 -7.60 15.62 -11.79
C PRO A 55 -8.07 15.22 -10.38
N LYS A 56 -8.50 16.21 -9.57
CA LYS A 56 -8.91 15.99 -8.17
C LYS A 56 -10.04 14.95 -8.03
N SER A 57 -10.97 14.93 -8.99
CA SER A 57 -12.09 13.98 -9.04
C SER A 57 -11.65 12.52 -9.03
N HIS A 58 -10.51 12.20 -9.66
CA HIS A 58 -9.99 10.83 -9.74
C HIS A 58 -9.37 10.34 -8.42
N ALA A 59 -8.89 11.26 -7.58
CA ALA A 59 -8.33 10.94 -6.27
C ALA A 59 -9.38 11.00 -5.15
N ARG A 60 -10.60 11.49 -5.42
CA ARG A 60 -11.59 11.78 -4.37
C ARG A 60 -11.98 10.54 -3.57
N GLU A 61 -12.16 9.40 -4.23
CA GLU A 61 -12.47 8.13 -3.54
C GLU A 61 -11.28 7.66 -2.69
N MET A 62 -10.06 7.77 -3.21
CA MET A 62 -8.83 7.44 -2.46
C MET A 62 -8.64 8.34 -1.24
N LYS A 63 -8.93 9.64 -1.39
CA LYS A 63 -8.94 10.62 -0.30
C LYS A 63 -9.95 10.24 0.79
N LYS A 64 -11.17 9.83 0.41
CA LYS A 64 -12.17 9.32 1.35
C LYS A 64 -11.71 8.06 2.06
N ASN A 65 -11.12 7.11 1.34
CA ASN A 65 -10.64 5.86 1.93
C ASN A 65 -9.53 6.12 2.95
N LEU A 66 -8.59 7.03 2.63
CA LEU A 66 -7.55 7.41 3.58
C LEU A 66 -8.13 8.05 4.85
N LEU A 67 -9.08 8.99 4.71
CA LEU A 67 -9.72 9.64 5.85
C LEU A 67 -10.49 8.63 6.72
N LYS A 68 -11.19 7.67 6.11
CA LYS A 68 -11.85 6.57 6.84
C LYS A 68 -10.84 5.71 7.59
N TYR A 69 -9.73 5.35 6.95
CA TYR A 69 -8.67 4.55 7.56
C TYR A 69 -8.08 5.22 8.81
N VAL A 70 -7.70 6.51 8.73
CA VAL A 70 -7.13 7.21 9.90
C VAL A 70 -8.16 7.43 11.01
N ASN A 71 -9.44 7.65 10.66
CA ASN A 71 -10.50 7.82 11.66
C ASN A 71 -10.80 6.55 12.45
N HIS A 72 -10.58 5.35 11.89
CA HIS A 72 -10.76 4.10 12.66
C HIS A 72 -9.91 4.08 13.93
N PHE A 73 -8.70 4.64 13.89
CA PHE A 73 -7.79 4.70 15.04
C PHE A 73 -8.12 5.83 16.05
N ILE A 74 -9.07 6.70 15.71
CA ILE A 74 -9.65 7.67 16.64
C ILE A 74 -10.81 7.02 17.42
N GLU A 75 -11.57 6.15 16.76
CA GLU A 75 -12.72 5.46 17.35
C GLU A 75 -12.28 4.26 18.20
N VAL A 76 -11.27 3.51 17.76
CA VAL A 76 -10.76 2.31 18.42
C VAL A 76 -9.23 2.42 18.56
N PRO A 77 -8.67 2.23 19.77
CA PRO A 77 -7.22 2.29 19.97
C PRO A 77 -6.42 1.30 19.11
N ILE A 78 -5.25 1.72 18.63
CA ILE A 78 -4.36 0.88 17.79
C ILE A 78 -4.03 -0.46 18.47
N LYS A 79 -3.92 -0.49 19.81
CA LYS A 79 -3.60 -1.71 20.58
C LYS A 79 -4.70 -2.77 20.55
N GLU A 80 -5.94 -2.36 20.27
CA GLU A 80 -7.09 -3.27 20.24
C GLU A 80 -7.18 -4.03 18.92
N TYR A 81 -6.48 -3.58 17.88
CA TYR A 81 -6.39 -4.29 16.61
C TYR A 81 -5.30 -5.36 16.62
N ASP A 82 -5.66 -6.56 16.19
CA ASP A 82 -4.67 -7.59 15.87
C ASP A 82 -4.05 -7.38 14.47
N GLU A 83 -3.02 -8.16 14.14
CA GLU A 83 -2.33 -8.03 12.84
C GLU A 83 -3.26 -8.35 11.64
N ILE A 84 -4.22 -9.25 11.83
CA ILE A 84 -5.14 -9.69 10.77
C ILE A 84 -6.16 -8.59 10.48
N GLU A 85 -6.72 -7.98 11.52
CA GLU A 85 -7.65 -6.86 11.45
C GLU A 85 -6.98 -5.63 10.85
N LEU A 86 -5.76 -5.30 11.28
CA LEU A 86 -4.97 -4.23 10.65
C LEU A 86 -4.77 -4.50 9.16
N THR A 87 -4.36 -5.72 8.80
CA THR A 87 -4.16 -6.11 7.39
C THR A 87 -5.47 -6.03 6.60
N THR A 88 -6.60 -6.38 7.20
CA THR A 88 -7.93 -6.30 6.57
C THR A 88 -8.37 -4.86 6.35
N LEU A 89 -8.10 -3.97 7.32
CA LEU A 89 -8.32 -2.53 7.17
C LEU A 89 -7.43 -1.93 6.09
N GLU A 90 -6.15 -2.29 6.06
CA GLU A 90 -5.22 -1.88 5.00
C GLU A 90 -5.68 -2.37 3.63
N ALA A 91 -6.15 -3.61 3.52
CA ALA A 91 -6.66 -4.18 2.30
C ALA A 91 -7.91 -3.45 1.78
N THR A 92 -8.78 -3.04 2.70
CA THR A 92 -10.04 -2.35 2.37
C THR A 92 -9.79 -0.92 1.93
N TYR A 93 -8.92 -0.18 2.62
CA TYR A 93 -8.80 1.28 2.44
C TYR A 93 -7.51 1.72 1.77
N ILE A 94 -6.38 1.06 2.04
CA ILE A 94 -5.06 1.48 1.55
C ILE A 94 -4.70 0.81 0.22
N LEU A 95 -4.88 -0.49 0.07
CA LEU A 95 -4.53 -1.20 -1.17
C LEU A 95 -5.18 -0.58 -2.43
N PRO A 96 -6.46 -0.12 -2.43
CA PRO A 96 -7.03 0.56 -3.59
C PRO A 96 -6.30 1.84 -3.99
N ILE A 97 -5.69 2.54 -3.03
CA ILE A 97 -4.87 3.73 -3.27
C ILE A 97 -3.59 3.32 -3.99
N LEU A 98 -2.94 2.26 -3.51
CA LEU A 98 -1.65 1.78 -4.02
C LEU A 98 -1.75 1.13 -5.41
N ASN A 99 -2.75 0.27 -5.64
CA ASN A 99 -2.86 -0.56 -6.85
C ASN A 99 -3.25 0.21 -8.12
N ASN A 100 -3.99 1.31 -8.01
CA ASN A 100 -4.57 1.96 -9.19
C ASN A 100 -3.57 2.81 -9.98
N ARG A 101 -3.10 3.91 -9.36
CA ARG A 101 -2.32 4.96 -10.06
C ARG A 101 -1.04 5.35 -9.33
N PHE A 102 -0.87 4.90 -8.08
CA PHE A 102 0.25 5.31 -7.24
C PHE A 102 1.52 4.50 -7.47
N ILE A 103 1.45 3.37 -8.19
CA ILE A 103 2.63 2.70 -8.75
C ILE A 103 3.49 3.69 -9.57
N LYS A 104 2.86 4.59 -10.35
CA LYS A 104 3.57 5.65 -11.10
C LYS A 104 4.27 6.68 -10.21
N TYR A 105 3.76 6.87 -8.99
CA TYR A 105 4.38 7.70 -7.96
C TYR A 105 5.49 6.94 -7.19
N GLY A 106 5.79 5.70 -7.57
CA GLY A 106 6.85 4.89 -6.98
C GLY A 106 6.44 4.16 -5.70
N TYR A 107 5.12 3.96 -5.50
CA TYR A 107 4.63 3.07 -4.45
C TYR A 107 4.81 1.62 -4.86
N THR A 108 5.21 0.79 -3.89
CA THR A 108 5.37 -0.65 -4.07
C THR A 108 5.02 -1.37 -2.78
N LEU A 109 4.58 -2.62 -2.92
CA LEU A 109 4.35 -3.53 -1.80
C LEU A 109 5.67 -4.21 -1.42
N LYS A 110 5.90 -4.35 -0.12
CA LYS A 110 7.03 -5.09 0.43
C LYS A 110 6.99 -6.54 -0.03
N TRP A 111 8.15 -7.05 -0.46
CA TRP A 111 8.32 -8.45 -0.86
C TRP A 111 7.46 -8.93 -2.05
N LEU A 112 6.91 -8.02 -2.86
CA LEU A 112 6.14 -8.40 -4.05
C LEU A 112 6.97 -9.25 -5.03
N TRP A 113 8.26 -8.97 -5.14
CA TRP A 113 9.20 -9.75 -5.96
C TRP A 113 9.38 -11.17 -5.43
N LEU A 114 9.30 -11.38 -4.11
CA LEU A 114 9.43 -12.69 -3.49
C LEU A 114 8.21 -13.55 -3.82
N TRP A 115 7.01 -12.97 -3.72
CA TRP A 115 5.78 -13.64 -4.16
C TRP A 115 5.83 -13.99 -5.64
N THR A 116 6.28 -13.05 -6.48
CA THR A 116 6.43 -13.27 -7.93
C THR A 116 7.39 -14.44 -8.21
N LEU A 117 8.53 -14.48 -7.52
CA LEU A 117 9.52 -15.57 -7.64
C LEU A 117 8.93 -16.90 -7.16
N LEU A 118 8.23 -16.91 -6.04
CA LEU A 118 7.63 -18.13 -5.49
C LEU A 118 6.61 -18.73 -6.46
N PHE A 119 5.72 -17.90 -7.03
CA PHE A 119 4.76 -18.34 -8.05
C PHE A 119 5.46 -18.83 -9.33
N ALA A 120 6.50 -18.14 -9.80
CA ALA A 120 7.26 -18.55 -10.97
C ALA A 120 7.91 -19.93 -10.77
N LEU A 121 8.53 -20.16 -9.60
CA LEU A 121 9.15 -21.43 -9.25
C LEU A 121 8.11 -22.55 -9.14
N SER A 122 6.95 -22.28 -8.53
CA SER A 122 5.86 -23.26 -8.49
C SER A 122 5.37 -23.65 -9.88
N PHE A 123 5.29 -22.69 -10.79
CA PHE A 123 4.89 -22.94 -12.17
C PHE A 123 5.96 -23.74 -12.95
N ASP A 124 7.23 -23.39 -12.80
CA ASP A 124 8.34 -24.15 -13.36
C ASP A 124 8.40 -25.59 -12.82
N ALA A 125 8.14 -25.79 -11.52
CA ALA A 125 8.07 -27.12 -10.92
C ALA A 125 6.92 -27.95 -11.50
N LEU A 126 5.77 -27.32 -11.71
CA LEU A 126 4.62 -27.96 -12.35
C LEU A 126 4.95 -28.37 -13.79
N LEU A 127 5.53 -27.47 -14.58
CA LEU A 127 5.96 -27.79 -15.95
C LEU A 127 7.04 -28.87 -16.00
N PHE A 128 7.99 -28.89 -15.06
CA PHE A 128 8.97 -29.95 -14.94
C PHE A 128 8.31 -31.32 -14.73
N VAL A 129 7.29 -31.42 -13.87
CA VAL A 129 6.57 -32.68 -13.62
C VAL A 129 5.82 -33.17 -14.86
N PHE A 130 5.16 -32.28 -15.60
CA PHE A 130 4.33 -32.67 -16.75
C PHE A 130 5.11 -32.84 -18.06
N ILE A 131 6.08 -31.97 -18.33
CA ILE A 131 6.82 -31.89 -19.60
C ILE A 131 8.23 -32.49 -19.45
N GLY A 132 8.84 -32.36 -18.27
CA GLY A 132 10.19 -32.86 -17.99
C GLY A 132 10.35 -34.37 -18.14
N LYS A 133 9.24 -35.13 -18.09
CA LYS A 133 9.23 -36.56 -18.40
C LYS A 133 9.51 -36.86 -19.88
N TYR A 134 9.16 -35.94 -20.79
CA TYR A 134 9.24 -36.15 -22.24
C TYR A 134 10.34 -35.32 -22.91
N TYR A 135 10.79 -34.24 -22.28
CA TYR A 135 11.82 -33.32 -22.80
C TYR A 135 12.73 -32.83 -21.68
N PHE A 136 14.00 -32.50 -21.98
CA PHE A 136 14.88 -31.83 -21.02
C PHE A 136 14.33 -30.44 -20.69
N TYR A 137 13.75 -30.29 -19.50
CA TYR A 137 13.10 -29.05 -19.08
C TYR A 137 14.11 -28.05 -18.49
N ILE A 138 14.16 -26.86 -19.08
CA ILE A 138 14.89 -25.71 -18.55
C ILE A 138 13.84 -24.75 -17.95
N PRO A 139 14.03 -24.21 -16.74
CA PRO A 139 13.09 -23.29 -16.09
C PRO A 139 13.13 -21.90 -16.75
N ILE A 140 12.69 -21.83 -18.00
CA ILE A 140 12.77 -20.64 -18.86
C ILE A 140 11.96 -19.49 -18.26
N ILE A 141 10.87 -19.78 -17.56
CA ILE A 141 10.00 -18.78 -16.93
C ILE A 141 10.73 -18.06 -15.80
N THR A 142 11.33 -18.81 -14.86
CA THR A 142 12.17 -18.22 -13.82
C THR A 142 13.34 -17.44 -14.43
N ILE A 143 14.05 -18.01 -15.41
CA ILE A 143 15.20 -17.33 -16.04
C ILE A 143 14.80 -15.99 -16.68
N LEU A 144 13.67 -15.94 -17.39
CA LEU A 144 13.14 -14.72 -17.99
C LEU A 144 12.68 -13.68 -16.96
N LEU A 145 12.25 -14.12 -15.77
CA LEU A 145 11.75 -13.23 -14.72
C LEU A 145 12.85 -12.63 -13.84
N ILE A 146 14.06 -13.18 -13.85
CA ILE A 146 15.20 -12.67 -13.06
C ILE A 146 15.48 -11.17 -13.28
N PRO A 147 15.58 -10.65 -14.53
CA PRO A 147 15.80 -9.22 -14.76
C PRO A 147 14.69 -8.34 -14.18
N PHE A 148 13.44 -8.81 -14.25
CA PHE A 148 12.29 -8.11 -13.68
C PHE A 148 12.36 -8.07 -12.15
N ILE A 149 12.76 -9.16 -11.51
CA ILE A 149 12.96 -9.24 -10.06
C ILE A 149 14.04 -8.24 -9.61
N PHE A 150 15.18 -8.15 -10.32
CA PHE A 150 16.21 -7.17 -10.00
C PHE A 150 15.71 -5.72 -10.10
N MET A 151 14.89 -5.43 -11.12
CA MET A 151 14.26 -4.12 -11.25
C MET A 151 13.32 -3.84 -10.08
N GLN A 152 12.51 -4.82 -9.66
CA GLN A 152 11.59 -4.70 -8.53
C GLN A 152 12.30 -4.51 -7.19
N ILE A 153 13.43 -5.18 -6.96
CA ILE A 153 14.23 -4.97 -5.75
C ILE A 153 14.76 -3.52 -5.71
N ARG A 154 15.22 -2.99 -6.84
CA ARG A 154 15.68 -1.59 -6.93
C ARG A 154 14.55 -0.59 -6.68
N THR A 155 13.35 -0.84 -7.21
CA THR A 155 12.18 0.01 -6.94
C THR A 155 11.77 -0.06 -5.48
N GLU A 156 11.81 -1.24 -4.84
CA GLU A 156 11.55 -1.41 -3.41
C GLU A 156 12.53 -0.62 -2.53
N ILE A 157 13.83 -0.68 -2.81
CA ILE A 157 14.84 0.12 -2.09
C ILE A 157 14.54 1.61 -2.21
N LYS A 158 14.22 2.08 -3.42
CA LYS A 158 13.87 3.48 -3.67
C LYS A 158 12.57 3.89 -2.97
N ALA A 159 11.56 3.01 -2.94
CA ALA A 159 10.30 3.27 -2.27
C ALA A 159 10.48 3.35 -0.76
N LYS A 160 11.31 2.47 -0.17
CA LYS A 160 11.65 2.48 1.25
C LYS A 160 12.26 3.80 1.68
N LYS A 161 13.24 4.30 0.91
CA LYS A 161 13.90 5.59 1.17
C LYS A 161 12.93 6.78 1.16
N ASN A 162 11.84 6.68 0.39
CA ASN A 162 10.89 7.77 0.21
C ASN A 162 9.57 7.60 1.00
N ASN A 163 9.49 6.62 1.92
CA ASN A 163 8.26 6.28 2.66
C ASN A 163 7.07 5.94 1.73
N ARG A 164 7.37 5.26 0.62
CA ARG A 164 6.41 4.77 -0.38
C ARG A 164 6.38 3.23 -0.46
N LEU A 165 7.13 2.56 0.41
CA LEU A 165 7.09 1.11 0.56
C LEU A 165 6.01 0.76 1.58
N TRP A 166 4.97 0.05 1.14
CA TRP A 166 3.88 -0.41 2.00
C TRP A 166 4.09 -1.84 2.47
#